data_AF-K1LQB2-F1
#
_entry.id   AF-K1LQB2-F1
#
_cell.length_a   1.000
_cell.length_b   1.000
_cell.length_c   1.000
_cell.angle_alpha   90.00
_cell.angle_beta   90.00
_cell.angle_gamma   90.00
#
_symmetry.space_group_name_H-M   'P 1'
#
loop_
_entity.id
_entity.type
_entity.pdbx_description
1 polymer ?
#
loop_
_entity_poly.entity_id
_entity_poly.type
_entity_poly.pdbx_seq_one_letter_code
_entity_poly.pdbx_strand_id
1 'polypeptide(L)' 'MNPVIGLDLAKGESQVQAYLQRKKPYKKSFKVKYDFDGLASLLDFIKEVEDISGECPLWSY' A
#
# COMPACT_ATOMS: atom_id res chain seq x y z
N MET A 1 2.55 -2.78 -16.38
CA MET A 1 1.12 -2.72 -16.01
C MET A 1 1.16 -2.20 -14.61
N ASN A 2 0.77 -0.94 -14.40
CA ASN A 2 1.24 -0.19 -13.24
C ASN A 2 0.77 -0.85 -11.93
N PRO A 3 1.64 -0.91 -10.90
CA PRO A 3 1.25 -1.40 -9.59
C PRO A 3 0.19 -0.46 -9.00
N VAL A 4 -0.76 -1.03 -8.25
CA VAL A 4 -1.87 -0.28 -7.64
C VAL A 4 -1.84 -0.48 -6.13
N ILE A 5 -1.96 0.60 -5.38
CA ILE A 5 -2.13 0.56 -3.92
C ILE A 5 -3.56 0.96 -3.60
N GLY A 6 -4.30 0.04 -2.97
CA GLY A 6 -5.60 0.31 -2.37
C GLY A 6 -5.43 0.67 -0.90
N LEU A 7 -6.05 1.78 -0.49
CA LEU A 7 -6.05 2.28 0.88
C LEU A 7 -7.50 2.39 1.36
N ASP A 8 -7.91 1.46 2.22
CA ASP A 8 -9.23 1.50 2.87
C ASP A 8 -9.11 2.27 4.20
N LEU A 9 -9.79 3.40 4.31
CA LEU A 9 -9.76 4.24 5.50
C LEU A 9 -10.91 3.87 6.44
N ALA A 10 -10.59 3.18 7.54
CA ALA A 10 -11.54 2.92 8.62
C ALA A 10 -11.30 3.86 9.81
N LYS A 11 -12.26 3.92 10.75
CA LYS A 11 -12.18 4.80 11.92
C LYS A 11 -11.17 4.24 12.94
N GLY A 12 -9.99 4.84 13.00
CA GLY A 12 -8.89 4.48 13.92
C GLY A 12 -7.74 3.68 13.28
N GLU A 13 -7.95 3.07 12.11
CA GLU A 13 -6.93 2.35 11.35
C GLU A 13 -7.27 2.36 9.86
N SER A 14 -6.27 2.28 8.99
CA SER A 14 -6.43 2.05 7.55
C SER A 14 -5.95 0.66 7.19
N GLN A 15 -6.62 -0.02 6.28
CA GLN A 15 -6.12 -1.25 5.70
C GLN A 15 -5.49 -0.95 4.34
N VAL A 16 -4.24 -1.39 4.16
CA VAL A 16 -3.45 -1.17 2.95
C VAL A 16 -3.31 -2.48 2.21
N GLN A 17 -3.54 -2.47 0.90
CA GLN A 17 -3.31 -3.62 0.02
C GLN A 17 -2.70 -3.17 -1.31
N ALA A 18 -1.53 -3.70 -1.65
CA ALA A 18 -0.93 -3.47 -2.97
C ALA A 18 -1.25 -4.62 -3.93
N TYR A 19 -1.23 -4.30 -5.22
CA TYR A 19 -1.38 -5.21 -6.34
C TYR A 19 -0.30 -4.89 -7.38
N LEU A 20 0.68 -5.76 -7.59
CA LEU A 20 1.71 -5.57 -8.62
C LEU A 20 1.15 -5.78 -10.04
N GLN A 21 0.16 -6.66 -10.18
CA GLN A 21 -0.53 -6.92 -11.44
C GLN A 21 -2.01 -7.15 -11.18
N ARG A 22 -2.83 -7.03 -12.22
CA ARG A 22 -4.28 -7.28 -12.14
C ARG A 22 -4.53 -8.67 -11.53
N LYS A 23 -5.20 -8.71 -10.37
CA LYS A 23 -5.48 -9.91 -9.56
C LYS A 23 -4.27 -10.60 -8.91
N LYS A 24 -3.09 -9.98 -8.87
CA LYS A 24 -1.94 -10.47 -8.09
C LYS A 24 -1.68 -9.53 -6.91
N PRO A 25 -2.23 -9.84 -5.72
CA PRO A 25 -1.93 -9.07 -4.52
C PRO A 25 -0.45 -9.18 -4.20
N TYR A 26 0.13 -8.05 -3.85
CA TYR A 26 1.49 -7.96 -3.35
C TYR A 26 1.47 -7.97 -1.83
N LYS A 27 2.05 -9.03 -1.25
CA LYS A 27 1.96 -9.37 0.17
C LYS A 27 0.49 -9.45 0.67
N LYS A 28 0.34 -9.85 1.94
CA LYS A 28 -0.95 -9.73 2.64
C LYS A 28 -1.22 -8.26 2.94
N SER A 29 -2.49 -7.86 2.90
CA SER A 29 -2.90 -6.57 3.43
C SER A 29 -2.48 -6.43 4.89
N PHE A 30 -2.06 -5.23 5.27
CA PHE A 30 -1.75 -4.89 6.65
C PHE A 30 -2.58 -3.69 7.09
N LYS A 31 -2.72 -3.54 8.41
CA LYS A 31 -3.43 -2.42 9.01
C LYS A 31 -2.43 -1.41 9.53
N VAL A 32 -2.69 -0.14 9.23
CA VAL A 32 -1.90 1.02 9.60
C VAL A 32 -2.73 1.83 10.59
N LYS A 33 -2.20 2.09 11.77
CA LYS A 33 -2.81 3.06 12.69
C LYS A 33 -2.49 4.48 12.23
N TYR A 34 -3.36 5.44 12.54
CA TYR A 34 -3.11 6.87 12.33
C TYR A 34 -2.15 7.43 13.39
N ASP A 35 -0.98 6.81 13.53
CA ASP A 35 0.13 7.25 14.37
C ASP A 35 1.39 7.39 13.51
N PHE A 36 2.41 8.09 14.00
CA PHE A 36 3.69 8.27 13.31
C PHE A 36 4.32 6.95 12.87
N ASP A 37 4.28 5.92 13.71
CA ASP A 37 4.83 4.60 13.38
C ASP A 37 4.07 3.91 12.23
N GLY A 38 2.74 4.05 12.25
CA GLY A 38 1.88 3.54 11.20
C GLY A 38 2.10 4.26 9.86
N LEU A 39 2.18 5.59 9.89
CA LEU A 39 2.45 6.40 8.70
C LEU A 39 3.86 6.14 8.14
N ALA A 40 4.85 5.94 9.01
CA ALA A 40 6.20 5.54 8.59
C ALA A 40 6.19 4.16 7.91
N SER A 41 5.47 3.20 8.48
CA SER A 41 5.29 1.85 7.90
C SER A 41 4.57 1.89 6.55
N LEU A 42 3.57 2.77 6.40
CA LEU A 42 2.89 3.00 5.12
C LEU A 42 3.86 3.56 4.07
N LEU A 43 4.66 4.56 4.45
CA LEU A 43 5.65 5.17 3.56
C LEU A 43 6.70 4.15 3.10
N ASP A 44 7.21 3.33 4.02
CA ASP A 44 8.17 2.27 3.72
C ASP A 44 7.57 1.25 2.73
N PHE A 45 6.33 0.85 2.95
CA PHE A 45 5.61 -0.06 2.05
C PHE A 45 5.43 0.51 0.64
N ILE A 46 5.10 1.79 0.51
CA ILE A 46 4.96 2.44 -0.81
C ILE A 46 6.30 2.43 -1.55
N LYS A 47 7.38 2.80 -0.86
CA LYS A 47 8.74 2.77 -1.43
C LYS A 47 9.16 1.36 -1.84
N GLU A 48 8.81 0.35 -1.04
CA GLU A 48 9.08 -1.05 -1.37
C GLU A 48 8.33 -1.48 -2.64
N VAL A 49 7.06 -1.10 -2.79
CA VAL A 49 6.27 -1.38 -4.00
C VAL A 49 6.84 -0.65 -5.22
N GLU A 50 7.30 0.59 -5.05
CA GLU A 50 8.01 1.37 -6.10
C GLU A 50 9.29 0.67 -6.55
N ASP A 51 10.14 0.26 -5.60
CA ASP A 51 11.42 -0.41 -5.88
C ASP A 51 11.22 -1.74 -6.61
N ILE A 52 10.27 -2.55 -6.14
CA ILE A 52 10.00 -3.88 -6.69
C ILE A 52 9.35 -3.82 -8.06
N SER A 53 8.45 -2.87 -8.26
CA SER A 53 7.79 -2.73 -9.56
C SER A 53 8.63 -1.97 -10.57
N GLY A 54 9.63 -1.19 -10.13
CA GLY A 54 10.38 -0.26 -10.98
C GLY A 54 9.52 0.86 -11.59
N GLU A 55 8.27 1.00 -11.15
CA GLU A 55 7.25 1.92 -11.65
C GLU A 55 6.52 2.56 -10.45
N CYS A 56 6.23 3.86 -10.49
CA CYS A 56 5.47 4.53 -9.43
C CYS A 56 4.04 3.97 -9.36
N PRO A 57 3.56 3.51 -8.18
CA PRO A 57 2.23 2.96 -8.03
C PRO A 57 1.15 4.01 -8.19
N LEU A 58 0.06 3.59 -8.82
CA LEU A 58 -1.17 4.36 -8.88
C LEU A 58 -1.96 4.16 -7.59
N TRP A 59 -2.43 5.27 -7.02
CA TRP A 59 -3.29 5.29 -5.86
C TRP A 59 -4.74 5.00 -6.27
N SER A 60 -5.34 3.96 -5.69
CA SER A 60 -6.78 3.69 -5.81
C SER A 60 -7.44 4.07 -4.48
N TYR A 61 -8.20 5.17 -4.52
CA TYR A 61 -9.09 5.61 -3.44
C TYR A 61 -10.38 4.79 -3.43
#